data_AF-A0A7L4QTH9-F1
#
_entry.id   AF-A0A7L4QTH9-F1
#
_cell.length_a   1.000
_cell.length_b   1.000
_cell.length_c   1.000
_cell.angle_alpha   90.00
_cell.angle_beta   90.00
_cell.angle_gamma   90.00
#
_symmetry.space_group_name_H-M   'P 1'
#
loop_
_entity.id
_entity.type
_entity.pdbx_description
1 polymer ?
#
loop_
_entity_poly.entity_id
_entity_poly.type
_entity_poly.pdbx_seq_one_letter_code
_entity_poly.pdbx_strand_id
1 'polypeptide(L)' 'PVIIDEIGKMECYSVLFRELIVRLLERDRLFIATIARKGTPFIESIKERNDVLLFEITRENRGLLQEPVLSTIRSLLK' A
#
# COMPACT_ATOMS: atom_id res chain seq x y z
N PRO A 1 -10.79 -8.21 -2.59
CA PRO A 1 -9.60 -7.47 -2.11
C PRO A 1 -8.40 -8.40 -1.79
N VAL A 2 -7.18 -7.88 -1.92
CA VAL A 2 -5.95 -8.47 -1.34
C VAL A 2 -5.43 -7.48 -0.30
N ILE A 3 -5.01 -7.99 0.85
CA ILE A 3 -4.52 -7.18 1.97
C ILE A 3 -3.14 -7.68 2.37
N ILE A 4 -2.16 -6.78 2.47
CA ILE A 4 -0.80 -7.09 2.92
C ILE A 4 -0.40 -6.14 4.05
N ASP A 5 0.06 -6.71 5.16
CA ASP A 5 0.70 -6.00 6.26
C ASP A 5 2.03 -6.71 6.53
N GLU A 6 3.21 -6.23 6.11
CA GLU A 6 3.61 -4.94 5.50
C GLU A 6 4.41 -5.16 4.20
N ILE A 7 4.47 -4.15 3.31
CA ILE A 7 5.54 -4.01 2.31
C ILE A 7 6.74 -3.33 2.97
N GLY A 8 7.47 -4.10 3.77
CA GLY A 8 8.64 -3.64 4.51
C GLY A 8 9.96 -3.95 3.80
N LYS A 9 11.05 -3.39 4.35
CA LYS A 9 12.40 -3.60 3.82
C LYS A 9 12.81 -5.09 3.87
N MET A 10 12.38 -5.81 4.90
CA MET A 10 12.78 -7.20 5.14
C MET A 10 12.11 -8.15 4.15
N GLU A 11 10.83 -7.96 3.91
CA GLU A 11 10.00 -8.72 2.97
C GLU A 11 10.51 -8.51 1.54
N CYS A 12 10.93 -7.28 1.22
CA CYS A 12 11.51 -6.94 -0.07
C CYS A 12 12.88 -7.57 -0.36
N TYR A 13 13.53 -8.27 0.59
CA TYR A 13 14.68 -9.11 0.25
C TYR A 13 14.27 -10.35 -0.56
N SER A 14 13.00 -10.76 -0.50
CA SER A 14 12.46 -11.82 -1.33
C SER A 14 12.12 -11.30 -2.72
N VAL A 15 12.78 -11.84 -3.76
CA VAL A 15 12.47 -11.55 -5.16
C VAL A 15 11.02 -11.95 -5.48
N LEU A 16 10.58 -13.11 -5.00
CA LEU A 16 9.21 -13.59 -5.19
C LEU A 16 8.17 -12.65 -4.58
N PHE A 17 8.47 -12.06 -3.42
CA PHE A 17 7.60 -11.08 -2.79
C PHE A 17 7.49 -9.82 -3.65
N ARG A 18 8.63 -9.27 -4.11
CA ARG A 18 8.62 -8.09 -4.98
C ARG A 18 7.84 -8.32 -6.28
N GLU A 19 8.02 -9.47 -6.92
CA GLU A 19 7.27 -9.85 -8.12
C GLU A 19 5.77 -10.05 -7.85
N LEU A 20 5.40 -10.55 -6.67
CA LEU A 20 4.01 -10.65 -6.27
C LEU A 20 3.39 -9.26 -6.13
N ILE A 21 4.07 -8.32 -5.46
CA ILE A 21 3.58 -6.94 -5.29
C ILE A 21 3.38 -6.26 -6.65
N VAL A 22 4.36 -6.36 -7.56
CA VAL A 22 4.23 -5.82 -8.93
C VAL A 22 3.01 -6.41 -9.64
N ARG A 23 2.86 -7.74 -9.60
CA ARG A 23 1.70 -8.41 -10.20
C ARG A 23 0.38 -8.03 -9.56
N LEU A 24 0.33 -7.75 -8.25
CA LEU A 24 -0.89 -7.29 -7.59
C LEU A 24 -1.25 -5.87 -7.99
N LEU A 25 -0.27 -4.98 -8.16
CA LEU A 25 -0.45 -3.60 -8.61
C LEU A 25 -0.93 -3.50 -10.08
N GLU A 26 -0.71 -4.54 -10.89
CA GLU A 26 -1.16 -4.60 -12.30
C GLU A 26 -2.55 -5.22 -12.48
N ARG A 27 -3.19 -5.69 -11.40
CA ARG A 27 -4.49 -6.38 -11.48
C ARG A 27 -5.63 -5.42 -11.24
N ASP A 28 -6.73 -5.65 -11.96
CA ASP A 28 -8.01 -5.02 -11.70
C ASP A 28 -8.70 -5.63 -10.47
N ARG A 29 -8.08 -5.45 -9.31
CA ARG A 29 -8.57 -5.91 -8.02
C ARG A 29 -8.06 -4.98 -6.94
N LEU A 30 -8.95 -4.59 -6.02
CA LEU A 30 -8.58 -3.78 -4.87
C LEU A 30 -7.42 -4.41 -4.07
N PHE A 31 -6.30 -3.70 -4.03
CA PHE A 31 -5.10 -4.05 -3.28
C PHE A 31 -4.86 -3.00 -2.19
N ILE A 32 -4.77 -3.46 -0.94
CA ILE A 32 -4.56 -2.62 0.24
C ILE A 32 -3.30 -3.10 0.92
N ALA A 33 -2.38 -2.19 1.23
CA ALA A 33 -1.17 -2.55 1.96
C ALA A 33 -0.71 -1.44 2.91
N THR A 34 -0.06 -1.84 4.00
CA THR A 34 0.86 -0.96 4.73
C THR A 34 2.23 -1.00 4.05
N ILE A 35 2.94 0.12 4.04
CA ILE A 35 4.23 0.26 3.37
C ILE A 35 5.18 1.09 4.22
N ALA A 36 6.46 0.69 4.26
CA ALA A 36 7.46 1.38 5.04
C ALA A 36 7.56 2.85 4.64
N ARG A 37 7.58 3.76 5.64
CA ARG A 37 7.67 5.21 5.41
C ARG A 37 8.91 5.61 4.59
N LYS A 38 10.04 4.95 4.85
CA LYS A 38 11.28 5.05 4.06
C LYS A 38 11.77 3.66 3.73
N GLY A 39 12.27 3.45 2.52
CA GLY A 39 12.71 2.13 2.11
C GLY A 39 13.73 2.12 0.99
N THR A 40 13.81 0.97 0.34
CA THR A 40 14.62 0.75 -0.86
C THR A 40 14.03 1.48 -2.06
N PRO A 41 14.76 1.65 -3.17
CA PRO A 41 14.20 2.21 -4.40
C PRO A 41 12.91 1.52 -4.87
N PHE A 42 12.76 0.21 -4.59
CA PHE A 42 11.53 -0.52 -4.87
C PHE A 42 10.34 0.01 -4.05
N ILE A 43 10.51 0.19 -2.74
CA ILE A 43 9.47 0.73 -1.85
C ILE A 43 9.11 2.16 -2.26
N GLU A 44 10.11 3.00 -2.55
CA GLU A 44 9.86 4.38 -3.02
C GLU A 44 9.10 4.39 -4.35
N SER A 45 9.47 3.53 -5.30
CA SER A 45 8.79 3.45 -6.60
C SER A 45 7.31 3.08 -6.52
N ILE A 46 6.89 2.32 -5.50
CA ILE A 46 5.47 1.98 -5.29
C ILE A 46 4.70 3.23 -4.83
N LYS A 47 5.29 4.06 -3.98
CA LYS A 47 4.65 5.29 -3.45
C LYS A 47 4.52 6.38 -4.50
N GLU A 48 5.39 6.39 -5.50
CA GLU A 48 5.40 7.36 -6.60
C GLU A 48 4.42 7.03 -7.74
N ARG A 49 3.74 5.87 -7.67
CA ARG A 49 2.78 5.48 -8.69
C ARG A 49 1.55 6.40 -8.69
N ASN A 50 1.12 6.81 -9.87
CA ASN A 50 -0.05 7.68 -10.04
C ASN A 50 -1.39 6.98 -9.76
N ASP A 51 -1.43 5.65 -9.77
CA ASP A 51 -2.62 4.84 -9.50
C ASP A 51 -2.70 4.36 -8.04
N VAL A 52 -1.81 4.83 -7.17
CA VAL A 52 -1.78 4.50 -5.74
C VAL A 52 -2.33 5.67 -4.93
N LEU A 53 -3.28 5.37 -4.05
CA LEU A 53 -3.72 6.29 -2.99
C LEU A 53 -2.86 6.06 -1.75
N LEU A 54 -1.99 7.02 -1.43
CA LEU A 54 -1.09 6.95 -0.29
C LEU A 54 -1.61 7.78 0.89
N PHE A 55 -1.77 7.12 2.04
CA PHE A 55 -2.13 7.77 3.31
C PHE A 55 -0.92 7.73 4.26
N GLU A 56 -0.33 8.88 4.56
CA GLU A 56 0.71 8.96 5.61
C GLU A 56 0.05 9.00 7.00
N ILE A 57 0.28 7.94 7.79
CA ILE A 57 -0.23 7.84 9.15
C ILE A 57 0.84 8.35 10.12
N THR A 58 0.48 9.36 10.92
CA THR A 58 1.24 9.87 12.06
C THR A 58 0.48 9.60 13.36
N ARG A 59 1.10 9.86 14.52
CA ARG A 59 0.41 9.68 15.81
C ARG A 59 -0.76 10.65 15.95
N GLU A 60 -0.62 11.83 15.39
CA GLU A 60 -1.57 12.94 15.47
C GLU A 60 -2.80 12.70 14.57
N ASN A 61 -2.61 12.10 13.39
CA ASN A 61 -3.69 11.92 12.42
C ASN A 61 -4.32 10.52 12.43
N ARG A 62 -3.76 9.54 13.15
CA ARG A 62 -4.23 8.14 13.12
C ARG A 62 -5.73 7.97 13.37
N GLY A 63 -6.26 8.67 14.38
CA GLY A 63 -7.69 8.60 14.70
C GLY A 63 -8.57 9.31 13.65
N LEU A 64 -8.03 10.33 12.99
CA LEU A 64 -8.74 11.12 11.98
C LEU A 64 -8.76 10.42 10.61
N LEU A 65 -7.77 9.58 10.30
CA LEU A 65 -7.66 8.88 9.03
C LEU A 65 -8.58 7.65 8.90
N GLN A 66 -9.15 7.16 9.99
CA GLN A 66 -9.97 5.95 9.96
C GLN A 66 -11.15 6.06 8.99
N GLU A 67 -11.98 7.10 9.11
CA GLU A 67 -13.14 7.28 8.22
C GLU A 67 -12.75 7.62 6.76
N PRO A 68 -11.79 8.52 6.49
CA PRO A 68 -11.31 8.76 5.12
C PRO A 68 -10.83 7.49 4.41
N VAL A 69 -10.05 6.65 5.10
CA VAL A 69 -9.55 5.37 4.54
C VAL A 69 -10.71 4.41 4.28
N LEU A 70 -11.63 4.24 5.25
CA LEU A 70 -12.79 3.36 5.08
C LEU A 70 -13.74 3.82 3.96
N SER A 71 -13.98 5.13 3.86
CA SER A 71 -14.78 5.73 2.80
C SER A 71 -14.18 5.47 1.41
N THR A 72 -12.87 5.66 1.29
CA THR A 72 -12.11 5.37 0.06
C THR A 72 -12.21 3.89 -0.32
N ILE A 73 -12.02 2.98 0.63
CA ILE A 73 -12.17 1.54 0.36
C ILE A 73 -13.59 1.20 -0.10
N ARG A 74 -14.62 1.79 0.52
CA ARG A 74 -16.03 1.57 0.14
C ARG A 74 -16.35 2.11 -1.25
N SER A 75 -15.73 3.20 -1.69
CA SER A 75 -15.95 3.74 -3.04
C SER A 75 -15.32 2.87 -4.13
N LEU A 76 -14.16 2.26 -3.84
CA LEU A 76 -13.43 1.37 -4.75
C LEU A 76 -13.99 -0.06 -4.82
N LEU A 77 -14.88 -0.44 -3.91
CA LEU A 77 -15.54 -1.75 -3.90
C LEU A 77 -16.87 -1.77 -4.68
N LYS A 78 -17.35 -0.62 -5.15
CA LYS A 78 -18.55 -0.51 -5.98
C LYS A 78 -18.24 -0.86 -7.43
#